data_AF-A0A1V5N4Y9-F1
#
_entry.id   AF-A0A1V5N4Y9-F1
#
_cell.length_a   1.000
_cell.length_b   1.000
_cell.length_c   1.000
_cell.angle_alpha   90.00
_cell.angle_beta   90.00
_cell.angle_gamma   90.00
#
_symmetry.space_group_name_H-M   'P 1'
#
loop_
_entity.id
_entity.type
_entity.pdbx_description
1 polymer ?
#
loop_
_entity_poly.entity_id
_entity_poly.type
_entity_poly.pdbx_seq_one_letter_code
_entity_poly.pdbx_strand_id
1 'polypeptide(L)'
;MVKALESKDMVIVIGPAGTGKTYTAVALAVRALKNKEVRKIILTRPAVEAGENLGFLPGDLKDKLDPYMQPLYDALYDMIPTPKLHAYIEDRTIEIAPLAFMRGRTLDYAFVILDEAQNASEAQLKMFLTRMGKSAKFVVTGDITQIDLPKNQPSGLLKAQEILKSVDDIAFIYLDEKDVVRHRLVTKIINAYNENE
;
A
#
# COMPACT_ATOMS: atom_id res chain seq x y z
N MET A 1 10.79 1.15 9.44
CA MET A 1 9.53 0.35 9.43
C MET A 1 9.56 -0.78 10.44
N VAL A 2 10.51 -1.72 10.37
CA VAL A 2 10.62 -2.89 11.28
C VAL A 2 10.41 -2.51 12.76
N LYS A 3 11.26 -1.63 13.30
CA LYS A 3 11.21 -1.17 14.70
C LYS A 3 9.87 -0.51 15.09
N ALA A 4 9.21 0.18 14.15
CA ALA A 4 7.95 0.85 14.43
C ALA A 4 6.83 -0.19 14.64
N LEU A 5 6.76 -1.21 13.78
CA LEU A 5 5.74 -2.27 13.85
C LEU A 5 5.88 -3.20 15.07
N GLU A 6 7.03 -3.20 15.74
CA GLU A 6 7.22 -3.91 17.02
C GLU A 6 6.43 -3.27 18.16
N SER A 7 6.23 -1.94 18.12
CA SER A 7 5.62 -1.18 19.22
C SER A 7 4.31 -0.49 18.84
N LYS A 8 3.97 -0.45 17.54
CA LYS A 8 2.80 0.23 17.01
C LYS A 8 1.94 -0.74 16.22
N ASP A 9 0.63 -0.54 16.30
CA ASP A 9 -0.33 -1.34 15.56
C ASP A 9 -0.60 -0.75 14.17
N MET A 10 -0.33 0.55 13.99
CA MET A 10 -0.45 1.22 12.71
C MET A 10 0.81 2.02 12.36
N VAL A 11 1.28 1.86 11.12
CA VAL A 11 2.41 2.63 10.58
C VAL A 11 2.03 3.25 9.25
N ILE A 12 2.22 4.57 9.14
CA ILE A 12 2.03 5.33 7.91
C ILE A 12 3.41 5.69 7.38
N VAL A 13 3.72 5.26 6.15
CA VAL A 13 5.01 5.46 5.49
C VAL A 13 4.82 6.31 4.25
N ILE A 14 5.46 7.47 4.25
CA ILE A 14 5.34 8.46 3.19
C ILE A 14 6.72 8.68 2.59
N GLY A 15 6.83 8.59 1.27
CA GLY A 15 8.07 8.91 0.58
C GLY A 15 8.04 8.56 -0.90
N PRO A 16 9.08 8.95 -1.65
CA PRO A 16 9.08 8.84 -3.10
C PRO A 16 9.00 7.39 -3.60
N ALA A 17 8.56 7.22 -4.85
CA ALA A 17 8.66 5.93 -5.54
C ALA A 17 10.11 5.38 -5.51
N GLY A 18 10.26 4.06 -5.36
CA GLY A 18 11.58 3.41 -5.32
C GLY A 18 12.33 3.46 -3.98
N THR A 19 11.75 4.04 -2.93
CA THR A 19 12.26 3.96 -1.54
C THR A 19 11.98 2.61 -0.85
N GLY A 20 11.31 1.68 -1.54
CA GLY A 20 11.02 0.35 -1.02
C GLY A 20 9.91 0.30 0.03
N LYS A 21 9.12 1.38 0.22
CA LYS A 21 8.01 1.46 1.19
C LYS A 21 7.03 0.27 1.10
N THR A 22 6.48 0.01 -0.08
CA THR A 22 5.49 -1.05 -0.31
C THR A 22 6.14 -2.43 -0.22
N TYR A 23 7.28 -2.62 -0.88
CA TYR A 23 8.03 -3.89 -0.84
C TYR A 23 8.38 -4.29 0.60
N THR A 24 8.85 -3.34 1.41
CA THR A 24 9.15 -3.58 2.83
C THR A 24 7.89 -3.91 3.62
N ALA A 25 6.76 -3.24 3.36
CA ALA A 25 5.49 -3.56 4.01
C ALA A 25 5.07 -5.01 3.71
N VAL A 26 5.11 -5.43 2.45
CA VAL A 26 4.77 -6.80 2.02
C VAL A 26 5.70 -7.82 2.68
N ALA A 27 7.01 -7.55 2.72
CA ALA A 27 7.98 -8.42 3.39
C ALA A 27 7.66 -8.63 4.87
N LEU A 28 7.25 -7.57 5.57
CA LEU A 28 6.86 -7.65 6.97
C LEU A 28 5.54 -8.40 7.16
N ALA A 29 4.57 -8.23 6.26
CA ALA A 29 3.33 -8.99 6.27
C ALA A 29 3.59 -10.49 6.09
N VAL A 30 4.41 -10.86 5.10
CA VAL A 30 4.80 -12.26 4.84
C VAL A 30 5.54 -12.86 6.03
N ARG A 31 6.43 -12.10 6.67
CA ARG A 31 7.11 -12.52 7.91
C ARG A 31 6.10 -12.78 9.03
N ALA A 32 5.19 -11.85 9.29
CA ALA A 32 4.17 -11.97 10.33
C ALA A 32 3.27 -13.20 10.11
N LEU A 33 2.89 -13.47 8.85
CA LEU A 33 2.12 -14.66 8.49
C LEU A 33 2.92 -15.95 8.73
N LYS A 34 4.19 -16.01 8.29
CA LYS A 34 5.08 -17.17 8.51
C LYS A 34 5.31 -17.44 10.00
N ASN A 35 5.41 -16.39 10.81
CA ASN A 35 5.56 -16.46 12.26
C ASN A 35 4.26 -16.76 13.01
N LYS A 36 3.12 -16.86 12.31
CA LYS A 36 1.78 -17.05 12.90
C LYS A 36 1.35 -15.91 13.83
N GLU A 37 1.93 -14.72 13.67
CA GLU A 37 1.53 -13.49 14.37
C GLU A 37 0.17 -12.99 13.84
N VAL A 38 -0.09 -13.22 12.56
CA VAL A 38 -1.37 -12.97 11.90
C VAL A 38 -1.84 -14.24 11.18
N ARG A 39 -3.15 -14.30 10.90
CA ARG A 39 -3.76 -15.39 10.15
C ARG A 39 -3.94 -15.05 8.67
N LYS A 40 -3.98 -13.77 8.33
CA LYS A 40 -4.23 -13.27 6.97
C LYS A 40 -3.37 -12.08 6.61
N ILE A 41 -3.11 -11.92 5.32
CA ILE A 41 -2.59 -10.69 4.72
C ILE A 41 -3.69 -10.12 3.83
N ILE A 42 -3.95 -8.82 3.95
CA ILE A 42 -4.89 -8.11 3.09
C ILE A 42 -4.14 -6.94 2.45
N LEU A 43 -3.96 -7.00 1.14
CA LEU A 43 -3.34 -5.94 0.35
C LEU A 43 -4.44 -5.20 -0.40
N THR A 44 -4.44 -3.89 -0.28
CA THR A 44 -5.45 -3.06 -0.93
C THR A 44 -4.86 -1.79 -1.48
N ARG A 45 -5.46 -1.27 -2.53
CA ARG A 45 -5.06 -0.04 -3.20
C ARG A 45 -6.31 0.69 -3.70
N PRO A 46 -6.35 2.04 -3.67
CA PRO A 46 -7.43 2.81 -4.26
C PRO A 46 -7.49 2.57 -5.77
N ALA A 47 -8.69 2.40 -6.32
CA ALA A 47 -8.88 2.43 -7.76
C ALA A 47 -8.91 3.90 -8.20
N VAL A 48 -7.83 4.37 -8.82
CA VAL A 48 -7.75 5.70 -9.44
C VAL A 48 -7.26 5.53 -10.87
N GLU A 49 -7.92 6.22 -11.80
CA GLU A 49 -7.56 6.25 -13.21
C GLU A 49 -6.31 7.12 -13.39
N ALA A 50 -5.14 6.57 -13.10
CA ALA A 50 -3.87 7.25 -13.32
C ALA A 50 -3.56 7.22 -14.83
N GLY A 51 -4.05 8.20 -15.57
CA GLY A 51 -3.73 8.41 -16.99
C GLY A 51 -4.39 7.45 -17.99
N GLU A 52 -4.96 6.32 -17.54
CA GLU A 52 -5.76 5.40 -18.36
C GLU A 52 -7.19 5.28 -17.80
N ASN A 53 -8.19 5.53 -18.64
CA ASN A 53 -9.60 5.39 -18.28
C ASN A 53 -9.94 3.89 -18.07
N LEU A 54 -10.30 3.49 -16.84
CA LEU A 54 -10.72 2.12 -16.47
C LEU A 54 -11.90 1.64 -17.34
N GLY A 55 -12.67 2.57 -17.90
CA GLY A 55 -13.73 2.30 -18.86
C GLY A 55 -13.29 1.52 -20.12
N PHE A 56 -12.04 1.64 -20.57
CA PHE A 56 -11.58 1.10 -21.86
C PHE A 56 -10.86 -0.25 -21.78
N LEU A 57 -10.45 -0.69 -20.59
CA LEU A 57 -9.86 -2.02 -20.43
C LEU A 57 -10.95 -3.10 -20.68
N PRO A 58 -10.75 -4.08 -21.58
CA PRO A 58 -11.71 -5.16 -21.79
C PRO A 58 -11.76 -6.10 -20.58
N GLY A 59 -12.89 -6.78 -20.37
CA GLY A 59 -13.07 -7.75 -19.27
C GLY A 59 -14.01 -7.27 -18.16
N ASP A 60 -14.12 -8.09 -17.12
CA ASP A 60 -14.92 -7.77 -15.94
C ASP A 60 -14.23 -6.71 -15.05
N LEU A 61 -14.90 -6.25 -13.99
CA LEU A 61 -14.31 -5.23 -13.10
C LEU A 61 -13.00 -5.69 -12.44
N LYS A 62 -12.82 -7.01 -12.27
CA LYS A 62 -11.61 -7.58 -11.70
C LYS A 62 -10.46 -7.53 -12.71
N ASP A 63 -10.71 -7.95 -13.95
CA ASP A 63 -9.74 -7.89 -15.06
C ASP A 63 -9.21 -6.47 -15.28
N LYS A 64 -10.08 -5.45 -15.12
CA LYS A 64 -9.71 -4.03 -15.26
C LYS A 64 -8.83 -3.51 -14.12
N LEU A 65 -8.93 -4.11 -12.93
CA LEU A 65 -8.21 -3.66 -11.72
C LEU A 65 -6.92 -4.43 -11.48
N ASP A 66 -6.78 -5.62 -12.07
CA ASP A 66 -5.60 -6.47 -11.95
C ASP A 66 -4.27 -5.76 -12.31
N PRO A 67 -4.17 -4.95 -13.38
CA PRO A 67 -2.93 -4.23 -13.69
C PRO A 67 -2.45 -3.30 -12.55
N TYR A 68 -3.39 -2.67 -11.84
CA TYR A 68 -3.08 -1.78 -10.72
C TYR A 68 -2.62 -2.56 -9.47
N MET A 69 -3.04 -3.81 -9.35
CA MET A 69 -2.62 -4.69 -8.26
C MET A 69 -1.32 -5.44 -8.58
N GLN A 70 -0.87 -5.46 -9.83
CA GLN A 70 0.31 -6.22 -10.27
C GLN A 70 1.56 -5.98 -9.42
N PRO A 71 1.93 -4.75 -9.02
CA PRO A 71 3.10 -4.54 -8.16
C PRO A 71 3.02 -5.26 -6.81
N LEU A 72 1.80 -5.48 -6.28
CA LEU A 72 1.58 -6.23 -5.04
C LEU A 72 1.74 -7.74 -5.26
N TYR A 73 1.30 -8.25 -6.41
CA TYR A 73 1.55 -9.64 -6.81
C TYR A 73 3.04 -9.90 -6.99
N ASP A 74 3.75 -9.02 -7.70
CA ASP A 74 5.19 -9.16 -7.96
C ASP A 74 5.98 -9.23 -6.64
N ALA A 75 5.69 -8.31 -5.70
CA ALA A 75 6.30 -8.31 -4.38
C ALA A 75 6.04 -9.61 -3.59
N LEU A 76 4.87 -10.23 -3.74
CA LEU A 76 4.56 -11.51 -3.11
C LEU A 76 5.32 -12.68 -3.76
N TYR A 77 5.43 -12.69 -5.09
CA TYR A 77 6.18 -13.72 -5.83
C TYR A 77 7.67 -13.73 -5.47
N ASP A 78 8.25 -12.57 -5.16
CA ASP A 78 9.64 -12.46 -4.69
C ASP A 78 9.85 -13.11 -3.30
N MET A 79 8.78 -13.29 -2.51
CA MET A 79 8.86 -13.65 -1.09
C MET A 79 8.25 -15.02 -0.75
N ILE A 80 7.39 -15.55 -1.62
CA ILE A 80 6.65 -16.80 -1.44
C ILE A 80 6.76 -17.63 -2.72
N PRO A 81 7.20 -18.91 -2.62
CA PRO A 81 7.22 -19.80 -3.77
C PRO A 81 5.85 -19.90 -4.45
N THR A 82 5.82 -19.84 -5.78
CA THR A 82 4.58 -19.78 -6.58
C THR A 82 3.49 -20.77 -6.19
N PRO A 83 3.75 -22.09 -6.03
CA PRO A 83 2.70 -23.04 -5.67
C PRO A 83 2.04 -22.72 -4.32
N LYS A 84 2.83 -22.21 -3.37
CA LYS A 84 2.36 -21.85 -2.04
C LYS A 84 1.59 -20.53 -2.05
N LEU A 85 2.03 -19.57 -2.85
CA LEU A 85 1.31 -18.30 -3.02
C LEU A 85 -0.07 -18.54 -3.65
N HIS A 86 -0.16 -19.40 -4.66
CA HIS A 86 -1.44 -19.77 -5.29
C HIS A 86 -2.40 -20.38 -4.27
N ALA A 87 -1.94 -21.34 -3.46
CA ALA A 87 -2.76 -21.91 -2.39
C ALA A 87 -3.25 -20.85 -1.38
N TYR A 88 -2.38 -19.91 -0.97
CA TYR A 88 -2.75 -18.83 -0.05
C TYR A 88 -3.75 -17.82 -0.63
N ILE A 89 -3.72 -17.60 -1.95
CA ILE A 89 -4.70 -16.74 -2.60
C ILE A 89 -6.04 -17.47 -2.71
N GLU A 90 -6.01 -18.75 -3.08
CA GLU A 90 -7.21 -19.58 -3.24
C GLU A 90 -7.97 -19.75 -1.91
N ASP A 91 -7.27 -20.03 -0.82
CA ASP A 91 -7.87 -20.18 0.51
C ASP A 91 -8.13 -18.85 1.25
N ARG A 92 -7.81 -17.72 0.61
CA ARG A 92 -7.92 -16.35 1.15
C ARG A 92 -7.10 -16.11 2.42
N THR A 93 -5.98 -16.80 2.58
CA THR A 93 -4.91 -16.43 3.52
C THR A 93 -4.27 -15.12 3.09
N ILE A 94 -4.09 -14.91 1.78
CA ILE A 94 -3.65 -13.64 1.20
C ILE A 94 -4.76 -13.13 0.29
N GLU A 95 -5.29 -11.95 0.61
CA GLU A 95 -6.33 -11.29 -0.16
C GLU A 95 -5.77 -10.03 -0.79
N ILE A 96 -5.96 -9.87 -2.10
CA ILE A 96 -5.60 -8.66 -2.83
C ILE A 96 -6.88 -8.11 -3.43
N ALA A 97 -7.29 -6.92 -3.00
CA ALA A 97 -8.59 -6.38 -3.38
C ALA A 97 -8.58 -4.84 -3.40
N PRO A 98 -9.42 -4.21 -4.24
CA PRO A 98 -9.58 -2.75 -4.26
C PRO A 98 -10.07 -2.20 -2.92
N LEU A 99 -9.73 -0.94 -2.60
CA LEU A 99 -10.08 -0.30 -1.33
C LEU A 99 -11.58 -0.33 -1.00
N ALA A 100 -12.43 -0.27 -2.02
CA ALA A 100 -13.89 -0.33 -1.85
C ALA A 100 -14.37 -1.62 -1.16
N PHE A 101 -13.65 -2.74 -1.31
CA PHE A 101 -13.99 -4.04 -0.73
C PHE A 101 -13.75 -4.09 0.79
N MET A 102 -13.10 -3.08 1.35
CA MET A 102 -12.89 -2.98 2.79
C MET A 102 -14.14 -2.46 3.54
N ARG A 103 -15.11 -1.89 2.81
CA ARG A 103 -16.32 -1.31 3.40
C ARG A 103 -17.10 -2.36 4.18
N GLY A 104 -17.53 -1.98 5.39
CA GLY A 104 -18.37 -2.84 6.25
C GLY A 104 -17.63 -4.01 6.90
N ARG A 105 -16.31 -4.13 6.71
CA ARG A 105 -15.50 -5.18 7.33
C ARG A 105 -14.94 -4.74 8.68
N THR A 106 -14.59 -5.73 9.50
CA THR A 106 -13.63 -5.60 10.58
C THR A 106 -12.48 -6.53 10.25
N LEU A 107 -11.27 -5.99 10.13
CA LEU A 107 -10.08 -6.70 9.71
C LEU A 107 -9.29 -7.07 10.96
N ASP A 108 -9.55 -8.26 11.52
CA ASP A 108 -8.91 -8.74 12.75
C ASP A 108 -7.99 -9.94 12.44
N TYR A 109 -6.97 -10.16 13.28
CA TYR A 109 -5.91 -11.16 13.08
C TYR A 109 -5.27 -11.08 11.68
N ALA A 110 -5.14 -9.88 11.13
CA ALA A 110 -4.68 -9.64 9.77
C ALA A 110 -3.55 -8.61 9.74
N PHE A 111 -2.61 -8.79 8.82
CA PHE A 111 -1.69 -7.74 8.41
C PHE A 111 -2.27 -7.06 7.17
N VAL A 112 -2.65 -5.79 7.31
CA VAL A 112 -3.38 -5.05 6.28
C VAL A 112 -2.48 -3.95 5.72
N ILE A 113 -2.36 -3.90 4.40
CA ILE A 113 -1.57 -2.89 3.69
C ILE A 113 -2.50 -2.10 2.77
N LEU A 114 -2.55 -0.78 2.95
CA LEU A 114 -3.10 0.15 1.96
C LEU A 114 -1.94 0.81 1.21
N ASP A 115 -1.79 0.45 -0.07
CA ASP A 115 -0.79 1.03 -0.96
C ASP A 115 -1.34 2.19 -1.78
N GLU A 116 -0.47 3.09 -2.22
CA GLU A 116 -0.81 4.37 -2.87
C GLU A 116 -1.90 5.16 -2.15
N ALA A 117 -1.78 5.29 -0.83
CA ALA A 117 -2.79 5.95 0.00
C ALA A 117 -3.01 7.43 -0.33
N GLN A 118 -2.07 8.08 -1.03
CA GLN A 118 -2.27 9.45 -1.53
C GLN A 118 -3.45 9.55 -2.50
N ASN A 119 -3.78 8.43 -3.16
CA ASN A 119 -4.88 8.27 -4.11
C ASN A 119 -6.19 7.84 -3.43
N ALA A 120 -6.23 7.79 -2.09
CA ALA A 120 -7.49 7.67 -1.35
C ALA A 120 -8.00 9.06 -0.96
N SER A 121 -9.28 9.33 -1.21
CA SER A 121 -9.93 10.51 -0.63
C SER A 121 -10.00 10.44 0.89
N GLU A 122 -10.23 11.58 1.54
CA GLU A 122 -10.40 11.64 3.00
C GLU A 122 -11.47 10.65 3.51
N ALA A 123 -12.62 10.57 2.84
CA ALA A 123 -13.68 9.65 3.20
C ALA A 123 -13.26 8.18 3.07
N GLN A 124 -12.53 7.83 2.02
CA GLN A 124 -12.04 6.47 1.81
C GLN A 124 -10.97 6.08 2.83
N LEU A 125 -10.01 6.97 3.10
CA LEU A 125 -8.96 6.68 4.08
C LEU A 125 -9.56 6.56 5.48
N LYS A 126 -10.45 7.47 5.89
CA LYS A 126 -11.18 7.36 7.17
C LYS A 126 -11.98 6.05 7.25
N MET A 127 -12.67 5.67 6.17
CA MET A 127 -13.39 4.40 6.11
C MET A 127 -12.43 3.22 6.35
N PHE A 128 -11.29 3.20 5.68
CA PHE A 128 -10.29 2.14 5.79
C PHE A 128 -9.66 2.05 7.19
N LEU A 129 -9.20 3.15 7.76
CA LEU A 129 -8.54 3.17 9.07
C LEU A 129 -9.48 2.67 10.18
N THR A 130 -10.79 2.93 10.06
CA THR A 130 -11.81 2.44 11.01
C THR A 130 -12.20 0.97 10.81
N ARG A 131 -11.58 0.24 9.86
CA ARG A 131 -11.79 -1.21 9.71
C ARG A 131 -10.86 -2.04 10.60
N MET A 132 -9.89 -1.40 11.26
CA MET A 132 -8.87 -2.09 12.05
C MET A 132 -9.47 -2.86 13.22
N GLY A 133 -9.23 -4.17 13.25
CA GLY A 133 -9.56 -5.06 14.36
C GLY A 133 -8.51 -5.01 15.48
N LYS A 134 -8.85 -5.58 16.64
CA LYS A 134 -8.03 -5.50 17.85
C LYS A 134 -6.65 -6.13 17.73
N SER A 135 -6.53 -7.20 16.94
CA SER A 135 -5.29 -7.98 16.76
C SER A 135 -4.71 -7.80 15.35
N ALA A 136 -4.98 -6.66 14.73
CA ALA A 136 -4.51 -6.36 13.38
C ALA A 136 -3.29 -5.45 13.38
N LYS A 137 -2.49 -5.57 12.33
CA LYS A 137 -1.39 -4.64 12.04
C LYS A 137 -1.70 -3.93 10.74
N PHE A 138 -1.65 -2.60 10.73
CA PHE A 138 -1.93 -1.78 9.56
C PHE A 138 -0.66 -1.08 9.09
N VAL A 139 -0.40 -1.15 7.79
CA VAL A 139 0.61 -0.32 7.13
C VAL A 139 -0.07 0.45 6.01
N VAL A 140 0.15 1.77 5.98
CA VAL A 140 -0.34 2.65 4.92
C VAL A 140 0.88 3.22 4.22
N THR A 141 1.02 2.98 2.91
CA THR A 141 2.12 3.50 2.10
C THR A 141 1.61 4.52 1.10
N GLY A 142 2.38 5.57 0.84
CA GLY A 142 2.03 6.54 -0.18
C GLY A 142 3.14 7.52 -0.50
N ASP A 143 2.90 8.33 -1.52
CA ASP A 143 3.78 9.40 -2.00
C ASP A 143 2.97 10.68 -2.20
N ILE A 144 3.13 11.66 -1.30
CA ILE A 144 2.35 12.91 -1.35
C ILE A 144 2.67 13.78 -2.58
N THR A 145 3.73 13.47 -3.32
CA THR A 145 4.08 14.16 -4.57
C THR A 145 3.37 13.58 -5.80
N GLN A 146 2.77 12.40 -5.69
CA GLN A 146 2.12 11.65 -6.77
C GLN A 146 0.61 11.47 -6.53
N ILE A 147 -0.10 12.60 -6.34
CA ILE A 147 -1.55 12.59 -6.13
C ILE A 147 -2.27 12.61 -7.48
N ASP A 148 -2.92 11.50 -7.82
CA ASP A 148 -3.69 11.32 -9.06
C ASP A 148 -5.18 11.65 -8.90
N LEU A 149 -5.57 12.16 -7.73
CA LEU A 149 -6.96 12.55 -7.46
C LEU A 149 -7.37 13.81 -8.25
N PRO A 150 -8.66 13.93 -8.63
CA PRO A 150 -9.20 15.16 -9.19
C PRO A 150 -8.88 16.38 -8.32
N LYS A 151 -8.59 17.53 -8.94
CA LYS A 151 -8.16 18.76 -8.23
C LYS A 151 -9.11 19.22 -7.11
N ASN A 152 -10.40 18.88 -7.19
CA ASN A 152 -11.42 19.21 -6.20
C ASN A 152 -11.57 18.17 -5.07
N GLN A 153 -10.78 17.10 -5.09
CA GLN A 153 -10.84 16.02 -4.12
C GLN A 153 -9.53 15.95 -3.33
N PRO A 154 -9.52 16.39 -2.05
CA PRO A 154 -8.29 16.38 -1.26
C PRO A 154 -7.85 14.94 -0.95
N SER A 155 -6.53 14.73 -0.95
CA SER A 155 -5.93 13.48 -0.53
C SER A 155 -6.17 13.22 0.96
N GLY A 156 -6.69 12.04 1.27
CA GLY A 156 -6.85 11.60 2.65
C GLY A 156 -5.52 11.46 3.37
N LEU A 157 -4.44 11.08 2.67
CA LEU A 157 -3.13 10.89 3.28
C LEU A 157 -2.56 12.20 3.83
N LEU A 158 -2.63 13.28 3.05
CA LEU A 158 -2.24 14.62 3.50
C LEU A 158 -3.03 15.03 4.75
N LYS A 159 -4.35 14.80 4.74
CA LYS A 159 -5.19 15.15 5.87
C LYS A 159 -4.91 14.29 7.11
N ALA A 160 -4.63 13.01 6.92
CA ALA A 160 -4.27 12.09 7.99
C ALA A 160 -2.97 12.50 8.70
N GLN A 161 -1.97 13.04 7.98
CA GLN A 161 -0.77 13.59 8.60
C GLN A 161 -1.10 14.71 9.60
N GLU A 162 -2.05 15.59 9.28
CA GLU A 162 -2.43 16.68 10.18
C GLU A 162 -3.24 16.20 11.38
N ILE A 163 -4.24 15.33 11.13
CA ILE A 163 -5.22 14.90 12.13
C ILE A 163 -4.63 13.86 13.08
N LEU A 164 -3.82 12.93 12.58
CA LEU A 164 -3.38 11.75 13.33
C LEU A 164 -1.99 11.89 13.96
N LYS A 165 -1.31 13.05 13.77
CA LYS A 165 0.05 13.27 14.29
C LYS A 165 0.21 13.08 15.80
N SER A 166 -0.86 13.25 16.57
CA SER A 166 -0.86 13.14 18.04
C SER A 166 -1.45 11.84 18.55
N VAL A 167 -1.71 10.85 17.67
CA VAL A 167 -2.21 9.54 18.08
C VAL A 167 -1.00 8.64 18.32
N ASP A 168 -0.73 8.35 19.59
CA ASP A 168 0.50 7.65 20.01
C ASP A 168 0.67 6.27 19.35
N ASP A 169 -0.41 5.55 19.07
CA ASP A 169 -0.37 4.20 18.47
C ASP A 169 -0.09 4.20 16.96
N ILE A 170 0.03 5.38 16.34
CA ILE A 170 0.33 5.55 14.91
C ILE A 170 1.75 6.09 14.77
N ALA A 171 2.64 5.34 14.11
CA ALA A 171 3.93 5.87 13.71
C ALA A 171 3.87 6.44 12.28
N PHE A 172 4.40 7.65 12.11
CA PHE A 172 4.72 8.21 10.80
C PHE A 172 6.19 8.00 10.48
N ILE A 173 6.48 7.50 9.29
CA ILE A 173 7.83 7.32 8.76
C ILE A 173 7.91 8.10 7.45
N TYR A 174 8.89 8.98 7.35
CA TYR A 174 9.18 9.75 6.16
C TYR A 174 10.45 9.21 5.51
N LEU A 175 10.35 8.83 4.24
CA LEU A 175 11.46 8.44 3.40
C LEU A 175 11.69 9.56 2.37
N ASP A 176 12.94 9.75 1.98
CA ASP A 176 13.34 10.78 1.01
C ASP A 176 14.10 10.18 -0.19
N GLU A 177 14.58 11.03 -1.09
CA GLU A 177 15.30 10.61 -2.28
C GLU A 177 16.60 9.84 -1.98
N LYS A 178 17.19 10.01 -0.79
CA LYS A 178 18.40 9.29 -0.38
C LYS A 178 18.12 7.83 -0.04
N ASP A 179 16.86 7.51 0.29
CA ASP A 179 16.41 6.14 0.54
C ASP A 179 16.10 5.38 -0.77
N VAL A 180 16.17 6.06 -1.93
CA VAL A 180 15.87 5.45 -3.23
C VAL A 180 17.01 4.54 -3.66
N VAL A 181 16.75 3.24 -3.64
CA VAL A 181 17.68 2.23 -4.16
C VAL A 181 17.32 1.90 -5.60
N ARG A 182 18.07 2.46 -6.55
CA ARG A 182 17.90 2.21 -7.98
C ARG A 182 19.20 1.79 -8.63
N HIS A 183 19.09 1.06 -9.73
CA HIS A 183 20.24 0.73 -10.55
C HIS A 183 20.92 2.02 -11.05
N ARG A 184 22.27 2.06 -11.02
CA ARG A 184 23.06 3.25 -11.38
C ARG A 184 22.69 3.85 -12.74
N LEU A 185 22.32 3.01 -13.71
CA LEU A 185 21.87 3.46 -15.04
C LEU A 185 20.57 4.26 -14.96
N VAL A 186 19.60 3.85 -14.13
CA VAL A 186 18.30 4.52 -13.99
C VAL A 186 18.51 5.92 -13.42
N THR A 187 19.38 6.07 -12.41
CA THR A 187 19.74 7.39 -11.88
C THR A 187 20.35 8.29 -12.95
N LYS A 188 21.26 7.75 -13.78
CA LYS A 188 21.86 8.50 -14.90
C LYS A 188 20.82 8.94 -15.92
N ILE A 189 19.86 8.08 -16.25
CA ILE A 189 18.76 8.41 -17.18
C ILE A 189 17.92 9.55 -16.61
N ILE A 190 17.50 9.47 -15.34
CA ILE A 190 16.68 10.51 -14.71
C ILE A 190 17.41 11.85 -14.68
N ASN A 191 18.68 11.86 -14.28
CA ASN A 191 19.47 13.08 -14.25
C ASN A 191 19.58 13.70 -15.66
N ALA A 192 19.77 12.89 -16.70
CA ALA A 192 19.82 13.38 -18.07
C ALA A 192 18.49 13.99 -18.53
N TYR A 193 17.34 13.47 -18.09
CA TYR A 193 16.04 14.10 -18.38
C TYR A 193 15.85 15.40 -17.59
N ASN A 194 16.18 15.43 -16.30
CA ASN A 194 16.05 16.61 -15.45
C ASN A 194 16.95 17.79 -15.88
N GLU A 195 18.08 17.54 -16.52
CA GLU A 195 18.95 18.59 -17.08
C GLU A 195 18.39 19.23 -18.37
N ASN A 196 17.38 18.61 -18.99
CA ASN A 196 16.78 19.05 -20.25
C ASN A 196 15.31 19.55 -20.09
N GLU A 197 14.79 19.60 -18.86
CA GLU A 197 13.53 20.27 -18.48
C GLU A 197 13.84 21.57 -17.73
#